data_AF-B7VJA9-F1
#
_entry.id   AF-B7VJA9-F1
#
_cell.length_a   1.000
_cell.length_b   1.000
_cell.length_c   1.000
_cell.angle_alpha   90.00
_cell.angle_beta   90.00
_cell.angle_gamma   90.00
#
_symmetry.space_group_name_H-M   'P 1'
#
loop_
_entity.id
_entity.type
_entity.pdbx_description
1 polymer ?
#
loop_
_entity_poly.entity_id
_entity_poly.type
_entity_poly.pdbx_seq_one_letter_code
_entity_poly.pdbx_strand_id
1 'polypeptide(L)'
;MHCPFCSENDTKVIDSRLVADGHQVRRRRQCLACSERFTTFESAELVMPKVIKSNGNREPFNEDKMVGGVQRALEKRPVSADAIELAISTIKSQLRATGEREVPSEMIGNLVMGQLKELDKVAYIRFASVYRSFEDIREFGEEIAKLED
;
A
#
# COMPACT_ATOMS: atom_id res chain seq x y z
N MET A 1 -13.80 13.83 -22.35
CA MET A 1 -13.81 14.56 -21.06
C MET A 1 -14.61 15.82 -21.29
N HIS A 2 -15.62 16.08 -20.44
CA HIS A 2 -16.53 17.20 -20.60
C HIS A 2 -15.80 18.55 -20.56
N CYS A 3 -16.26 19.49 -21.38
CA CYS A 3 -15.78 20.87 -21.34
C CYS A 3 -16.25 21.54 -20.04
N PRO A 4 -15.36 22.16 -19.24
CA PRO A 4 -15.76 22.83 -18.01
C PRO A 4 -16.53 24.15 -18.24
N PHE A 5 -16.58 24.65 -19.48
CA PHE A 5 -17.21 25.94 -19.82
C PHE A 5 -18.60 25.79 -20.43
N CYS A 6 -18.85 24.74 -21.21
CA CYS A 6 -20.13 24.52 -21.88
C CYS A 6 -20.68 23.10 -21.70
N SER A 7 -20.04 22.25 -20.90
CA SER A 7 -20.44 20.87 -20.59
C SER A 7 -20.51 19.91 -21.77
N GLU A 8 -20.09 20.32 -22.97
CA GLU A 8 -19.99 19.44 -24.16
C GLU A 8 -19.10 18.22 -23.88
N ASN A 9 -19.51 17.04 -24.36
CA ASN A 9 -18.85 15.77 -24.05
C ASN A 9 -17.47 15.64 -24.73
N ASP A 10 -17.35 16.23 -25.93
CA ASP A 10 -16.20 16.10 -26.79
C ASP A 10 -15.24 17.28 -26.70
N THR A 11 -14.03 16.95 -26.23
CA THR A 11 -12.90 17.88 -26.17
C THR A 11 -11.67 17.21 -26.75
N LYS A 12 -10.98 17.91 -27.65
CA LYS A 12 -9.79 17.41 -28.35
C LYS A 12 -8.54 17.68 -27.53
N VAL A 13 -7.67 16.68 -27.39
CA VAL A 13 -6.30 16.87 -26.86
C VAL A 13 -5.44 17.47 -27.97
N ILE A 14 -4.78 18.59 -27.69
CA ILE A 14 -3.91 19.29 -28.66
C ILE A 14 -2.44 19.10 -28.31
N ASP A 15 -2.11 19.06 -27.02
CA ASP A 15 -0.76 18.89 -26.51
C ASP A 15 -0.79 17.89 -25.35
N SER A 16 0.17 16.97 -25.31
CA SER A 16 0.33 15.99 -24.24
C SER A 16 1.80 15.86 -23.93
N ARG A 17 2.18 16.09 -22.68
CA ARG A 17 3.56 15.95 -22.21
C ARG A 17 3.63 15.44 -20.79
N LEU A 18 4.71 14.74 -20.49
CA LEU A 18 5.07 14.36 -19.14
C LEU A 18 5.49 15.60 -18.35
N VAL A 19 5.03 15.69 -17.11
CA VAL A 19 5.40 16.72 -16.14
C VAL A 19 5.61 16.05 -14.78
N ALA A 20 6.05 16.82 -13.78
CA ALA A 20 6.34 16.30 -12.43
C ALA A 20 7.28 15.08 -12.47
N ASP A 21 8.43 15.23 -13.13
CA ASP A 21 9.45 14.18 -13.30
C ASP A 21 8.90 12.87 -13.90
N GLY A 22 7.85 12.97 -14.72
CA GLY A 22 7.21 11.82 -15.36
C GLY A 22 6.05 11.21 -14.57
N HIS A 23 5.77 11.70 -13.36
CA HIS A 23 4.67 11.18 -12.53
C HIS A 23 3.28 11.71 -12.95
N GLN A 24 3.22 12.70 -13.84
CA GLN A 24 1.96 13.24 -14.33
C GLN A 24 1.98 13.46 -15.84
N VAL A 25 0.83 13.25 -16.49
CA VAL A 25 0.60 13.64 -17.88
C VAL A 25 -0.23 14.92 -17.89
N ARG A 26 0.34 16.01 -18.40
CA ARG A 26 -0.37 17.25 -18.64
C ARG A 26 -0.93 17.23 -20.06
N ARG A 27 -2.25 17.38 -20.20
CA ARG A 27 -2.93 17.48 -21.50
C ARG A 27 -3.57 18.86 -21.66
N ARG A 28 -3.27 19.56 -22.77
CA ARG A 28 -4.02 20.76 -23.19
C ARG A 28 -5.19 20.30 -24.06
N ARG A 29 -6.40 20.69 -23.67
CA ARG A 29 -7.64 20.32 -24.36
C ARG A 29 -8.30 21.57 -24.94
N GLN A 30 -9.01 21.39 -26.05
CA GLN A 30 -9.90 22.40 -26.63
C GLN A 30 -11.29 21.81 -26.82
N CYS A 31 -12.32 22.55 -26.44
CA CYS A 31 -13.69 22.21 -26.77
C CYS A 31 -13.98 22.49 -28.24
N LEU A 32 -14.65 21.55 -28.92
CA LEU A 32 -15.02 21.73 -30.32
C LEU A 32 -16.26 22.62 -30.50
N ALA A 33 -17.12 22.75 -29.46
CA ALA A 33 -18.31 23.58 -29.50
C ALA A 33 -18.02 25.05 -29.15
N CYS A 34 -17.37 25.32 -28.00
CA CYS A 34 -17.11 26.70 -27.56
C CYS A 34 -15.69 27.21 -27.84
N SER A 35 -14.83 26.39 -28.46
CA SER A 35 -13.41 26.71 -28.74
C SER A 35 -12.52 26.98 -27.53
N GLU A 36 -13.07 26.96 -26.31
CA GLU A 36 -12.31 27.20 -25.08
C GLU A 36 -11.24 26.15 -24.83
N ARG A 37 -10.13 26.62 -24.24
CA ARG A 37 -8.96 25.79 -23.98
C ARG A 37 -8.68 25.65 -22.49
N PHE A 38 -8.53 24.42 -22.03
CA PHE A 38 -8.25 24.10 -20.63
C PHE A 38 -7.17 23.02 -20.52
N THR A 39 -6.62 22.85 -19.32
CA THR A 39 -5.53 21.90 -19.06
C THR A 39 -6.00 20.88 -18.03
N THR A 40 -5.64 19.62 -18.27
CA THR A 40 -5.94 18.51 -17.38
C THR A 40 -4.63 17.84 -16.99
N PHE A 41 -4.59 17.32 -15.77
CA PHE A 41 -3.47 16.53 -15.27
C PHE A 41 -4.00 15.13 -14.98
N GLU A 42 -3.28 14.13 -15.47
CA GLU A 42 -3.51 12.72 -15.16
C GLU A 42 -2.34 12.25 -14.31
N SER A 43 -2.63 11.63 -13.18
CA SER A 43 -1.66 11.09 -12.23
C SER A 43 -2.08 9.69 -11.82
N ALA A 44 -1.12 8.83 -11.51
CA ALA A 44 -1.42 7.53 -10.93
C ALA A 44 -2.11 7.71 -9.56
N GLU A 45 -3.31 7.16 -9.42
CA GLU A 45 -4.03 7.15 -8.15
C GLU A 45 -3.57 5.94 -7.32
N LEU A 46 -2.65 6.18 -6.39
CA LEU A 46 -2.05 5.13 -5.54
C LEU A 46 -2.71 5.07 -4.16
N VAL A 47 -4.03 4.90 -4.12
CA VAL A 47 -4.81 4.86 -2.89
C VAL A 47 -4.62 3.51 -2.18
N MET A 48 -4.42 3.56 -0.86
CA MET A 48 -4.39 2.35 -0.02
C MET A 48 -5.81 1.94 0.38
N PRO A 49 -6.11 0.64 0.46
CA PRO A 49 -7.43 0.16 0.89
C PRO A 49 -7.73 0.54 2.34
N LYS A 50 -9.02 0.65 2.69
CA LYS A 50 -9.41 0.68 4.11
C LYS A 50 -9.13 -0.67 4.76
N VAL A 51 -8.93 -0.67 6.06
CA VAL A 51 -8.64 -1.86 6.85
C VAL A 51 -9.87 -2.27 7.65
N ILE A 52 -10.36 -3.48 7.43
CA ILE A 52 -11.40 -4.12 8.23
C ILE A 52 -10.72 -4.80 9.42
N LYS A 53 -10.97 -4.32 10.62
CA LYS A 53 -10.41 -4.85 11.87
C LYS A 53 -11.10 -6.16 12.27
N SER A 54 -10.47 -6.90 13.18
CA SER A 54 -11.02 -8.15 13.73
C SER A 54 -12.40 -7.98 14.38
N ASN A 55 -12.71 -6.80 14.90
CA ASN A 55 -14.04 -6.47 15.43
C ASN A 55 -15.04 -5.95 14.37
N GLY A 56 -14.67 -6.01 13.08
CA GLY A 56 -15.51 -5.55 11.95
C GLY A 56 -15.45 -4.04 11.65
N ASN A 57 -14.78 -3.24 12.49
CA ASN A 57 -14.66 -1.80 12.24
C ASN A 57 -13.77 -1.52 11.03
N ARG A 58 -14.08 -0.44 10.30
CA ARG A 58 -13.31 0.02 9.13
C ARG A 58 -12.50 1.26 9.50
N GLU A 59 -11.20 1.17 9.37
CA GLU A 59 -10.29 2.31 9.56
C GLU A 59 -9.50 2.60 8.27
N PRO A 60 -9.07 3.84 8.00
CA PRO A 60 -8.09 4.12 6.96
C PRO A 60 -6.80 3.32 7.19
N PHE A 61 -6.13 2.90 6.12
CA PHE A 61 -4.79 2.34 6.24
C PHE A 61 -3.86 3.35 6.90
N ASN A 62 -3.20 2.92 7.97
CA ASN A 62 -2.24 3.73 8.72
C ASN A 62 -0.84 3.14 8.51
N GLU A 63 -0.06 3.81 7.67
CA GLU A 63 1.30 3.40 7.33
C GLU A 63 2.22 3.45 8.56
N ASP A 64 2.17 4.52 9.35
CA ASP A 64 3.00 4.69 10.55
C ASP A 64 2.77 3.57 11.56
N LYS A 65 1.52 3.10 11.69
CA LYS A 65 1.16 1.98 12.55
C LYS A 65 1.79 0.68 12.06
N MET A 66 1.80 0.44 10.76
CA MET A 66 2.43 -0.74 10.17
C MET A 66 3.96 -0.67 10.34
N VAL A 67 4.56 0.47 9.99
CA VAL A 67 6.01 0.72 10.12
C VAL A 67 6.44 0.56 11.57
N GLY A 68 5.72 1.15 12.53
CA GLY A 68 6.02 1.01 13.95
C GLY A 68 5.93 -0.43 14.45
N GLY A 69 5.00 -1.23 13.92
CA GLY A 69 4.90 -2.66 14.21
C GLY A 69 6.12 -3.44 13.69
N VAL A 70 6.54 -3.17 12.45
CA VAL A 70 7.72 -3.77 11.82
C VAL A 70 8.99 -3.39 12.56
N GLN A 71 9.20 -2.11 12.85
CA GLN A 71 10.37 -1.61 13.57
C GLN A 71 10.48 -2.21 14.97
N ARG A 72 9.37 -2.34 15.69
CA ARG A 72 9.35 -2.97 17.02
C ARG A 72 9.75 -4.45 16.96
N ALA A 73 9.30 -5.18 15.94
CA ALA A 73 9.71 -6.57 15.75
C ALA A 73 11.22 -6.69 15.46
N LEU A 74 11.76 -5.75 14.68
CA LEU A 74 13.17 -5.68 14.27
C LEU A 74 14.09 -5.01 15.30
N GLU A 75 13.60 -4.65 16.48
CA GLU A 75 14.41 -3.95 17.47
C GLU A 75 15.64 -4.78 17.89
N LYS A 76 16.83 -4.17 17.79
CA LYS A 76 18.15 -4.79 18.04
C LYS A 76 18.43 -6.00 17.12
N ARG A 77 17.84 -6.05 15.93
CA ARG A 77 18.15 -7.05 14.90
C ARG A 77 19.09 -6.46 13.83
N PRO A 78 19.97 -7.28 13.23
CA PRO A 78 20.94 -6.83 12.23
C PRO A 78 20.30 -6.69 10.84
N VAL A 79 19.32 -5.80 10.70
CA VAL A 79 18.64 -5.53 9.41
C VAL A 79 18.87 -4.08 9.01
N SER A 80 19.26 -3.86 7.74
CA SER A 80 19.54 -2.51 7.23
C SER A 80 18.27 -1.69 7.06
N ALA A 81 18.38 -0.37 7.16
CA ALA A 81 17.26 0.55 6.91
C ALA A 81 16.67 0.34 5.51
N ASP A 82 17.52 0.21 4.48
CA ASP A 82 17.10 -0.02 3.10
C ASP A 82 16.26 -1.29 2.94
N ALA A 83 16.62 -2.37 3.63
CA ALA A 83 15.87 -3.63 3.59
C ALA A 83 14.48 -3.48 4.25
N ILE A 84 14.39 -2.69 5.33
CA ILE A 84 13.11 -2.36 5.97
C ILE A 84 12.24 -1.53 5.03
N GLU A 85 12.79 -0.48 4.43
CA GLU A 85 12.05 0.36 3.48
C GLU A 85 11.54 -0.43 2.28
N LEU A 86 12.37 -1.32 1.73
CA LEU A 86 11.99 -2.22 0.64
C LEU A 86 10.84 -3.15 1.05
N ALA A 87 10.89 -3.73 2.25
CA ALA A 87 9.82 -4.56 2.77
C ALA A 87 8.50 -3.78 2.92
N ILE A 88 8.56 -2.56 3.48
CA ILE A 88 7.38 -1.68 3.63
C ILE A 88 6.80 -1.31 2.25
N SER A 89 7.65 -0.94 1.30
CA SER A 89 7.25 -0.63 -0.08
C SER A 89 6.59 -1.85 -0.76
N THR A 90 7.17 -3.03 -0.57
CA THR A 90 6.63 -4.29 -1.10
C THR A 90 5.25 -4.60 -0.54
N ILE A 91 5.04 -4.45 0.77
CA ILE A 91 3.71 -4.63 1.40
C ILE A 91 2.71 -3.63 0.83
N LYS A 92 3.07 -2.34 0.73
CA LYS A 92 2.19 -1.32 0.14
C LYS A 92 1.86 -1.61 -1.32
N SER A 93 2.82 -2.09 -2.09
CA SER A 93 2.62 -2.49 -3.48
C SER A 93 1.64 -3.65 -3.58
N GLN A 94 1.80 -4.70 -2.76
CA GLN A 94 0.91 -5.85 -2.73
C GLN A 94 -0.51 -5.47 -2.31
N LEU A 95 -0.65 -4.61 -1.29
CA LEU A 95 -1.96 -4.09 -0.87
C LEU A 95 -2.65 -3.32 -1.99
N ARG A 96 -1.94 -2.47 -2.72
CA ARG A 96 -2.51 -1.74 -3.88
C ARG A 96 -2.83 -2.67 -5.04
N ALA A 97 -1.99 -3.68 -5.29
CA ALA A 97 -2.18 -4.64 -6.37
C ALA A 97 -3.44 -5.50 -6.20
N THR A 98 -4.00 -5.60 -4.98
CA THR A 98 -5.30 -6.26 -4.77
C THR A 98 -6.43 -5.58 -5.55
N GLY A 99 -6.35 -4.26 -5.79
CA GLY A 99 -7.44 -3.47 -6.39
C GLY A 99 -8.68 -3.33 -5.49
N GLU A 100 -8.65 -3.92 -4.30
CA GLU A 100 -9.77 -3.91 -3.36
C GLU A 100 -9.89 -2.56 -2.66
N ARG A 101 -11.14 -2.18 -2.34
CA ARG A 101 -11.40 -0.94 -1.57
C ARG A 101 -11.17 -1.15 -0.08
N GLU A 102 -11.36 -2.37 0.41
CA GLU A 102 -11.22 -2.75 1.80
C GLU A 102 -10.48 -4.09 1.89
N VAL A 103 -9.56 -4.21 2.84
CA VAL A 103 -8.83 -5.45 3.12
C VAL A 103 -8.94 -5.80 4.60
N PRO A 104 -9.01 -7.08 4.97
CA PRO A 104 -8.96 -7.47 6.36
C PRO A 104 -7.59 -7.13 6.96
N SER A 105 -7.57 -6.71 8.24
CA SER A 105 -6.31 -6.50 8.96
C SER A 105 -5.47 -7.78 8.98
N GLU A 106 -6.15 -8.93 8.93
CA GLU A 106 -5.52 -10.25 8.81
C GLU A 106 -4.50 -10.31 7.66
N MET A 107 -4.91 -9.83 6.49
CA MET A 107 -4.09 -9.82 5.28
C MET A 107 -2.83 -8.96 5.48
N ILE A 108 -2.97 -7.77 6.08
CA ILE A 108 -1.81 -6.89 6.32
C ILE A 108 -0.79 -7.56 7.23
N GLY A 109 -1.24 -8.17 8.33
CA GLY A 109 -0.33 -8.87 9.23
C GLY A 109 0.34 -10.08 8.58
N ASN A 110 -0.36 -10.81 7.71
CA ASN A 110 0.23 -11.90 6.94
C ASN A 110 1.31 -11.39 5.95
N LEU A 111 1.09 -10.26 5.29
CA LEU A 111 2.10 -9.65 4.41
C LEU A 111 3.33 -9.19 5.23
N VAL A 112 3.11 -8.59 6.40
CA VAL A 112 4.19 -8.19 7.31
C VAL A 112 4.97 -9.41 7.79
N MET A 113 4.29 -10.48 8.21
CA MET A 113 4.92 -11.73 8.60
C MET A 113 5.74 -12.32 7.45
N GLY A 114 5.21 -12.32 6.22
CA GLY A 114 5.94 -12.76 5.04
C GLY A 114 7.25 -12.00 4.83
N GLN A 115 7.23 -10.66 4.90
CA GLN A 115 8.46 -9.86 4.79
C GLN A 115 9.42 -10.10 5.95
N LEU A 116 8.92 -10.18 7.18
CA LEU A 116 9.76 -10.42 8.36
C LEU A 116 10.40 -11.80 8.35
N LYS A 117 9.74 -12.83 7.79
CA LYS A 117 10.32 -14.16 7.66
C LYS A 117 11.60 -14.15 6.81
N GLU A 118 11.59 -13.37 5.73
CA GLU A 118 12.76 -13.19 4.85
C GLU A 118 13.84 -12.31 5.49
N LEU A 119 13.45 -11.27 6.23
CA LEU A 119 14.40 -10.34 6.84
C LEU A 119 15.11 -10.92 8.07
N ASP A 120 14.34 -11.51 9.00
CA ASP A 120 14.87 -12.00 10.27
C ASP A 120 13.87 -12.93 10.98
N LYS A 121 14.24 -14.21 11.15
CA LYS A 121 13.40 -15.23 11.80
C LYS A 121 12.97 -14.83 13.22
N VAL A 122 13.82 -14.14 13.99
CA VAL A 122 13.48 -13.71 15.36
C VAL A 122 12.44 -12.59 15.34
N ALA A 123 12.56 -11.64 14.41
CA ALA A 123 11.59 -10.58 14.22
C ALA A 123 10.23 -11.14 13.76
N TYR A 124 10.23 -12.13 12.85
CA TYR A 124 9.01 -12.88 12.50
C TYR A 124 8.34 -13.45 13.76
N ILE A 125 9.09 -14.18 14.59
CA ILE A 125 8.57 -14.81 15.81
C ILE A 125 7.99 -13.74 16.76
N ARG A 126 8.70 -12.63 16.97
CA ARG A 126 8.23 -11.53 17.81
C ARG A 126 6.93 -10.94 17.28
N PHE A 127 6.86 -10.66 15.99
CA PHE A 127 5.65 -10.11 15.39
C PHE A 127 4.48 -11.10 15.48
N ALA A 128 4.71 -12.37 15.13
CA ALA A 128 3.73 -13.43 15.22
C ALA A 128 3.19 -13.60 16.64
N SER A 129 4.05 -13.50 17.67
CA SER A 129 3.64 -13.63 19.07
C SER A 129 2.61 -12.59 19.50
N VAL A 130 2.72 -11.36 19.00
CA VAL A 130 1.76 -10.28 19.29
C VAL A 130 0.52 -10.42 18.40
N TYR A 131 0.73 -10.79 17.15
CA TYR A 131 -0.32 -10.76 16.14
C TYR A 131 -1.31 -11.92 16.25
N ARG A 132 -0.81 -13.15 16.43
CA ARG A 132 -1.65 -14.35 16.50
C ARG A 132 -2.18 -14.64 17.91
N SER A 133 -1.73 -13.90 18.93
CA SER A 133 -2.15 -14.08 20.32
C SER A 133 -2.22 -15.57 20.71
N PHE A 134 -1.14 -16.31 20.46
CA PHE A 134 -1.09 -17.75 20.72
C PHE A 134 -1.57 -18.03 22.15
N GLU A 135 -2.65 -18.79 22.29
CA GLU A 135 -3.20 -19.16 23.60
C GLU A 135 -2.33 -20.24 24.26
N ASP A 136 -1.57 -20.99 23.45
CA ASP A 136 -0.76 -22.12 23.90
C ASP A 136 0.69 -22.04 23.37
N ILE A 137 1.65 -22.33 24.25
CA ILE A 137 3.07 -22.50 23.93
C ILE A 137 3.30 -23.56 22.84
N ARG A 138 2.43 -24.57 22.75
CA ARG A 138 2.52 -25.62 21.72
C ARG A 138 2.32 -25.06 20.31
N GLU A 139 1.31 -24.23 20.10
CA GLU A 139 1.07 -23.58 18.80
C GLU A 139 2.25 -22.69 18.40
N PHE A 140 2.84 -22.01 19.39
CA PHE A 140 4.04 -21.22 19.17
C PHE A 140 5.24 -22.10 18.77
N GLY A 141 5.40 -23.27 19.40
CA GLY A 141 6.43 -24.25 19.05
C GLY A 141 6.27 -24.80 17.62
N GLU A 142 5.03 -25.09 17.20
CA GLU A 142 4.73 -25.53 15.83
C GLU A 142 5.09 -24.46 14.78
N GLU A 143 4.83 -23.19 15.08
CA GLU A 143 5.24 -22.08 14.20
C GLU A 143 6.75 -21.91 14.14
N ILE A 144 7.48 -22.15 15.24
CA ILE A 144 8.94 -22.17 15.22
C ILE A 144 9.45 -23.32 14.36
N ALA A 145 8.86 -24.51 14.47
CA ALA A 145 9.26 -25.67 13.65
C ALA A 145 9.13 -25.39 12.15
N LYS A 146 8.09 -24.66 11.71
CA LYS A 146 7.91 -24.23 10.31
C LYS A 146 8.97 -23.23 9.80
N LEU A 147 9.84 -22.73 10.68
CA LEU A 147 10.96 -21.86 10.32
C LEU A 147 12.29 -22.61 10.26
N GLU A 148 12.35 -23.87 10.69
CA GLU A 148 13.59 -24.68 10.64
C GLU A 148 13.85 -25.27 9.25
N ASP A 149 12.83 -25.33 8.40
CA ASP A 149 12.92 -25.65 6.96
C ASP A 149 13.17 -24.40 6.10
#